data_AF-A0A496QBH8-F1
#
_entry.id   AF-A0A496QBH8-F1
#
_cell.length_a   1.000
_cell.length_b   1.000
_cell.length_c   1.000
_cell.angle_alpha   90.00
_cell.angle_beta   90.00
_cell.angle_gamma   90.00
#
_symmetry.space_group_name_H-M   'P 1'
#
loop_
_entity.id
_entity.type
_entity.pdbx_description
1 polymer ?
#
loop_
_entity_poly.entity_id
_entity_poly.type
_entity_poly.pdbx_seq_one_letter_code
_entity_poly.pdbx_strand_id
1 'polypeptide(L)'
;MRGIVVNVQKGLYRVRNAGTQEEVDCTLRGKLFKQSRTTKTLVVVGDYVEFQPVVGGRGVITSVEKRKSKLVRKGAGPKGVHLEQIIAANIDQAILVFAVKNPEYNKNLIERYIVSAKHGGIEPIICFNKIDLIEKLEILEDIEEYQALGYKTLLTSTVTAEGIEELKALLKGKTSVFTGSSGVGKSSLVNVIFEEEKA
;
A
#
# COMPACT_ATOMS: atom_id res chain seq x y z
N MET A 1 17.54 2.36 18.57
CA MET A 1 16.56 3.35 18.09
C MET A 1 15.42 2.62 17.42
N ARG A 2 14.24 3.24 17.31
CA ARG A 2 13.08 2.70 16.58
C ARG A 2 12.79 3.53 15.35
N GLY A 3 12.29 2.88 14.31
CA GLY A 3 11.92 3.55 13.08
C GLY A 3 11.02 2.71 12.19
N ILE A 4 10.62 3.30 11.08
CA ILE A 4 9.82 2.65 10.04
C ILE A 4 10.64 2.54 8.75
N VAL A 5 10.58 1.39 8.10
CA VAL A 5 11.22 1.19 6.79
C VAL A 5 10.41 1.91 5.73
N VAL A 6 10.99 2.91 5.08
CA VAL A 6 10.32 3.73 4.05
C VAL A 6 10.78 3.37 2.64
N ASN A 7 11.93 2.71 2.49
CA ASN A 7 12.44 2.26 1.20
C ASN A 7 13.26 0.98 1.34
N VAL A 8 13.19 0.10 0.33
CA VAL A 8 13.98 -1.13 0.27
C VAL A 8 14.61 -1.25 -1.12
N GLN A 9 15.93 -1.27 -1.20
CA GLN A 9 16.69 -1.43 -2.44
C GLN A 9 17.86 -2.39 -2.25
N LYS A 10 17.82 -3.57 -2.88
CA LYS A 10 18.95 -4.52 -2.97
C LYS A 10 19.72 -4.72 -1.64
N GLY A 11 19.01 -4.95 -0.54
CA GLY A 11 19.62 -5.21 0.79
C GLY A 11 20.01 -3.95 1.58
N LEU A 12 19.75 -2.76 1.02
CA LEU A 12 19.74 -1.49 1.73
C LEU A 12 18.30 -1.12 2.12
N TYR A 13 18.15 -0.64 3.35
CA TYR A 13 16.87 -0.31 3.95
C TYR A 13 16.94 1.13 4.43
N ARG A 14 16.11 2.02 3.88
CA ARG A 14 15.99 3.36 4.40
C ARG A 14 15.00 3.36 5.56
N VAL A 15 15.46 3.75 6.73
CA VAL A 15 14.67 3.74 7.96
C VAL A 15 14.45 5.17 8.42
N ARG A 16 13.19 5.59 8.52
CA ARG A 16 12.84 6.88 9.14
C ARG A 16 12.78 6.70 10.65
N ASN A 17 13.61 7.46 11.37
CA ASN A 17 13.68 7.43 12.83
C ASN A 17 12.36 7.97 13.42
N ALA A 18 11.76 7.22 14.34
CA ALA A 18 10.48 7.61 14.95
C ALA A 18 10.58 8.90 15.78
N GLY A 19 11.74 9.17 16.39
CA GLY A 19 11.97 10.35 17.23
C GLY A 19 12.42 11.58 16.44
N THR A 20 13.41 11.42 15.55
CA THR A 20 14.01 12.56 14.83
C THR A 20 13.38 12.83 13.46
N GLN A 21 12.58 11.91 12.92
CA GLN A 21 12.07 11.93 11.54
C GLN A 21 13.15 11.89 10.45
N GLU A 22 14.43 11.83 10.81
CA GLU A 22 15.52 11.68 9.86
C GLU A 22 15.55 10.28 9.26
N GLU A 23 15.95 10.19 8.00
CA GLU A 23 16.10 8.93 7.28
C GLU A 23 17.55 8.45 7.33
N VAL A 24 17.74 7.19 7.74
CA VAL A 24 19.05 6.56 7.87
C VAL A 24 19.12 5.32 6.99
N ASP A 25 20.16 5.25 6.16
CA ASP A 25 20.43 4.07 5.36
C ASP A 25 20.99 2.94 6.24
N CYS A 26 20.26 1.81 6.28
CA CYS A 26 20.53 0.67 7.14
C CYS A 26 20.79 -0.61 6.35
N THR A 27 21.59 -1.51 6.92
CA THR A 27 21.74 -2.90 6.45
C THR A 27 21.12 -3.88 7.45
N LEU A 28 20.94 -5.14 7.07
CA LEU A 28 20.47 -6.17 7.98
C LEU A 28 21.62 -6.84 8.74
N ARG A 29 21.46 -7.04 10.04
CA ARG A 29 22.38 -7.84 10.84
C ARG A 29 22.39 -9.29 10.34
N GLY A 30 23.57 -9.84 10.05
CA GLY A 30 23.75 -11.19 9.48
C GLY A 30 23.02 -12.34 10.21
N LYS A 31 22.72 -12.22 11.50
CA LYS A 31 21.95 -13.21 12.28
C LYS A 31 20.45 -13.23 11.95
N LEU A 32 19.86 -12.13 11.48
CA LEU A 32 18.44 -12.06 11.08
C LEU A 32 18.15 -12.92 9.85
N PHE A 33 19.14 -13.17 9.00
CA PHE A 33 19.01 -14.06 7.84
C PHE A 33 18.70 -15.51 8.21
N LYS A 34 19.07 -15.98 9.42
CA LYS A 34 18.90 -17.39 9.82
C LYS A 34 17.49 -17.74 10.36
N GLN A 35 16.67 -16.75 10.70
CA GLN A 35 15.35 -16.99 11.32
C GLN A 35 14.20 -17.16 10.31
N SER A 36 14.38 -16.82 9.03
CA SER A 36 13.31 -16.89 8.03
C SER A 36 13.42 -18.13 7.16
N ARG A 37 12.99 -19.29 7.69
CA ARG A 37 12.86 -20.52 6.90
C ARG A 37 11.55 -20.59 6.09
N THR A 38 10.59 -19.70 6.36
CA THR A 38 9.22 -19.77 5.77
C THR A 38 8.84 -18.55 4.91
N THR A 39 9.51 -17.40 5.04
CA THR A 39 9.21 -16.20 4.24
C THR A 39 10.41 -15.75 3.41
N LYS A 40 10.19 -15.41 2.13
CA LYS A 40 11.29 -15.01 1.22
C LYS A 40 11.83 -13.60 1.50
N THR A 41 11.12 -12.79 2.29
CA THR A 41 11.43 -11.36 2.50
C THR A 41 11.44 -11.03 4.00
N LEU A 42 12.63 -10.73 4.51
CA LEU A 42 12.87 -10.46 5.94
C LEU A 42 12.32 -9.10 6.39
N VAL A 43 12.56 -8.08 5.59
CA VAL A 43 12.19 -6.69 5.86
C VAL A 43 11.57 -6.08 4.61
N VAL A 44 10.44 -5.41 4.78
CA VAL A 44 9.67 -4.73 3.72
C VAL A 44 9.38 -3.29 4.10
N VAL A 45 8.94 -2.49 3.13
CA VAL A 45 8.41 -1.14 3.40
C VAL A 45 7.22 -1.25 4.37
N GLY A 46 7.18 -0.32 5.33
CA GLY A 46 6.19 -0.26 6.39
C GLY A 46 6.53 -1.08 7.63
N ASP A 47 7.59 -1.90 7.62
CA ASP A 47 8.03 -2.59 8.84
C ASP A 47 8.51 -1.59 9.90
N TYR A 48 8.05 -1.78 11.14
CA TYR A 48 8.66 -1.15 12.31
C TYR A 48 9.88 -1.96 12.74
N VAL A 49 11.00 -1.28 12.95
CA VAL A 49 12.29 -1.91 13.20
C VAL A 49 13.03 -1.23 14.34
N GLU A 50 13.82 -2.02 15.06
CA GLU A 50 14.90 -1.48 15.87
C GLU A 50 16.19 -1.47 15.06
N PHE A 51 16.93 -0.38 15.17
CA PHE A 51 18.22 -0.23 14.51
C PHE A 51 19.23 0.49 15.41
N GLN A 52 20.52 0.23 15.16
CA GLN A 52 21.65 0.83 15.86
C GLN A 52 22.49 1.64 14.87
N PRO A 53 22.99 2.83 15.26
CA PRO A 53 23.87 3.60 14.41
C PRO A 53 25.23 2.91 14.31
N VAL A 54 25.89 3.08 13.18
CA VAL A 54 27.27 2.67 12.94
C VAL A 54 28.09 3.84 12.42
N VAL A 55 29.41 3.70 12.44
CA VAL A 55 30.34 4.71 11.93
C VAL A 55 30.00 5.07 10.49
N GLY A 56 30.03 6.37 10.17
CA GLY A 56 29.76 6.89 8.82
C GLY A 56 28.28 7.16 8.52
N GLY A 57 27.46 7.42 9.55
CA GLY A 57 26.07 7.88 9.38
C GLY A 57 25.10 6.81 8.88
N ARG A 58 25.46 5.53 8.97
CA ARG A 58 24.60 4.40 8.59
C ARG A 58 24.02 3.72 9.82
N GLY A 59 23.08 2.81 9.59
CA GLY A 59 22.52 1.95 10.64
C GLY A 59 22.60 0.46 10.33
N VAL A 60 22.32 -0.34 11.35
CA VAL A 60 22.08 -1.78 11.20
C VAL A 60 20.76 -2.12 11.88
N ILE A 61 19.84 -2.72 11.13
CA ILE A 61 18.58 -3.25 11.65
C ILE A 61 18.89 -4.47 12.53
N THR A 62 18.44 -4.42 13.78
CA THR A 62 18.67 -5.45 14.79
C THR A 62 17.46 -6.35 15.02
N SER A 63 16.25 -5.84 14.80
CA SER A 63 15.00 -6.59 14.96
C SER A 63 13.88 -5.97 14.10
N VAL A 64 12.86 -6.78 13.81
CA VAL A 64 11.63 -6.37 13.11
C VAL A 64 10.47 -6.65 14.05
N GLU A 65 9.61 -5.66 14.27
CA GLU A 65 8.44 -5.83 15.12
C GLU A 65 7.36 -6.69 14.46
N LYS A 66 6.42 -7.20 15.26
CA LYS A 66 5.30 -8.01 14.76
C LYS A 66 4.41 -7.14 13.86
N ARG A 67 4.21 -7.58 12.61
CA ARG A 67 3.34 -6.93 11.63
C ARG A 67 1.87 -6.99 12.07
N LYS A 68 1.17 -5.85 12.00
CA LYS A 68 -0.28 -5.76 12.22
C LYS A 68 -1.09 -6.16 10.99
N SER A 69 -0.55 -5.86 9.80
CA SER A 69 -1.12 -6.21 8.51
C SER A 69 -0.01 -6.51 7.52
N LYS A 70 -0.32 -7.23 6.44
CA LYS A 70 0.63 -7.58 5.38
C LYS A 70 -0.05 -7.55 4.00
N LEU A 71 0.59 -6.89 3.04
CA LEU A 71 0.22 -7.07 1.63
C LEU A 71 1.06 -8.21 1.05
N VAL A 72 0.39 -9.27 0.64
CA VAL A 72 1.01 -10.47 0.08
C VAL A 72 0.73 -10.60 -1.41
N ARG A 73 1.74 -11.06 -2.15
CA ARG A 73 1.60 -11.54 -3.52
C ARG A 73 2.04 -12.98 -3.58
N LYS A 74 1.39 -13.77 -4.43
CA LYS A 74 1.87 -15.11 -4.77
C LYS A 74 3.28 -15.00 -5.36
N GLY A 75 4.26 -15.52 -4.64
CA GLY A 75 5.64 -15.64 -5.12
C GLY A 75 5.82 -16.95 -5.89
N ALA A 76 6.74 -16.95 -6.86
CA ALA A 76 7.26 -18.19 -7.41
C ALA A 76 8.21 -18.83 -6.38
N GLY A 77 7.79 -19.96 -5.81
CA GLY A 77 8.68 -20.88 -5.10
C GLY A 77 9.21 -21.97 -6.03
N PRO A 78 10.14 -22.81 -5.54
CA PRO A 78 10.53 -24.04 -6.23
C PRO A 78 9.28 -24.88 -6.54
N LYS A 79 9.29 -25.58 -7.69
CA LYS A 79 8.18 -26.36 -8.28
C LYS A 79 7.12 -26.80 -7.25
N GLY A 80 5.90 -26.27 -7.37
CA GLY A 80 4.73 -26.68 -6.58
C GLY A 80 4.54 -25.95 -5.24
N VAL A 81 5.53 -25.19 -4.76
CA VAL A 81 5.41 -24.41 -3.51
C VAL A 81 5.08 -22.96 -3.82
N HIS A 82 3.86 -22.53 -3.50
CA HIS A 82 3.50 -21.11 -3.48
C HIS A 82 4.01 -20.48 -2.18
N LEU A 83 5.13 -19.76 -2.25
CA LEU A 83 5.58 -18.95 -1.13
C LEU A 83 4.89 -17.59 -1.17
N GLU A 84 4.30 -17.17 -0.06
CA GLU A 84 3.83 -15.80 0.10
C GLU A 84 5.03 -14.85 0.07
N GLN A 85 5.03 -13.91 -0.88
CA GLN A 85 5.96 -12.79 -0.87
C GLN A 85 5.24 -11.60 -0.23
N ILE A 86 5.71 -11.19 0.93
CA ILE A 86 5.25 -9.96 1.57
C ILE A 86 5.88 -8.79 0.80
N ILE A 87 5.04 -7.86 0.34
CA ILE A 87 5.46 -6.68 -0.43
C ILE A 87 5.60 -5.47 0.48
N ALA A 88 4.67 -5.33 1.42
CA ALA A 88 4.60 -4.22 2.38
C ALA A 88 3.85 -4.67 3.65
N ALA A 89 4.06 -3.96 4.75
CA ALA A 89 3.51 -4.29 6.06
C ALA A 89 2.94 -3.05 6.76
N ASN A 90 2.13 -3.28 7.80
CA ASN A 90 1.53 -2.23 8.64
C ASN A 90 0.77 -1.17 7.83
N ILE A 91 0.04 -1.64 6.81
CA ILE A 91 -0.87 -0.86 5.99
C ILE A 91 -2.23 -0.83 6.70
N ASP A 92 -2.80 0.36 6.89
CA ASP A 92 -4.13 0.52 7.49
C ASP A 92 -5.23 0.27 6.45
N GLN A 93 -5.04 0.79 5.24
CA GLN A 93 -6.05 0.73 4.18
C GLN A 93 -5.48 0.53 2.77
N ALA A 94 -6.26 -0.10 1.90
CA ALA A 94 -5.97 -0.30 0.50
C ALA A 94 -6.98 0.46 -0.36
N ILE A 95 -6.50 1.48 -1.07
CA ILE A 95 -7.28 2.21 -2.07
C ILE A 95 -7.26 1.39 -3.35
N LEU A 96 -8.36 0.68 -3.61
CA LEU A 96 -8.56 -0.17 -4.76
C LEU A 96 -9.08 0.69 -5.92
N VAL A 97 -8.17 1.17 -6.76
CA VAL A 97 -8.48 2.11 -7.84
C VAL A 97 -8.92 1.36 -9.09
N PHE A 98 -10.12 1.68 -9.55
CA PHE A 98 -10.76 1.14 -10.73
C PHE A 98 -11.25 2.30 -11.59
N ALA A 99 -10.95 2.31 -12.89
CA ALA A 99 -11.49 3.35 -13.76
C ALA A 99 -12.87 2.92 -14.26
N VAL A 100 -13.83 3.85 -14.29
CA VAL A 100 -15.16 3.61 -14.85
C VAL A 100 -15.13 3.42 -16.37
N LYS A 101 -14.10 3.98 -17.03
CA LYS A 101 -13.88 3.84 -18.46
C LYS A 101 -12.40 4.00 -18.80
N ASN A 102 -11.96 3.37 -19.90
CA ASN A 102 -10.61 3.49 -20.46
C ASN A 102 -9.45 3.23 -19.46
N PRO A 103 -9.27 2.00 -18.94
CA PRO A 103 -10.10 0.81 -19.14
C PRO A 103 -11.24 0.73 -18.12
N GLU A 104 -12.37 0.14 -18.53
CA GLU A 104 -13.49 -0.14 -17.63
C GLU A 104 -13.12 -1.21 -16.59
N TYR A 105 -13.73 -1.11 -15.41
CA TYR A 105 -13.46 -2.03 -14.31
C TYR A 105 -14.12 -3.39 -14.51
N ASN A 106 -13.63 -4.37 -13.75
CA ASN A 106 -14.17 -5.71 -13.76
C ASN A 106 -14.57 -6.08 -12.33
N LYS A 107 -15.86 -6.36 -12.09
CA LYS A 107 -16.39 -6.70 -10.76
C LYS A 107 -15.63 -7.86 -10.09
N ASN A 108 -15.33 -8.94 -10.83
CA ASN A 108 -14.55 -10.06 -10.31
C ASN A 108 -13.15 -9.62 -9.84
N LEU A 109 -12.56 -8.59 -10.46
CA LEU A 109 -11.28 -8.06 -10.04
C LEU A 109 -11.40 -7.24 -8.74
N ILE A 110 -12.48 -6.47 -8.58
CA ILE A 110 -12.80 -5.74 -7.34
C ILE A 110 -12.88 -6.73 -6.19
N GLU A 111 -13.70 -7.77 -6.33
CA GLU A 111 -13.90 -8.82 -5.31
C GLU A 111 -12.58 -9.50 -4.93
N ARG A 112 -11.77 -9.88 -5.92
CA ARG A 112 -10.46 -10.48 -5.66
C ARG A 112 -9.53 -9.57 -4.88
N TYR A 113 -9.59 -8.27 -5.12
CA TYR A 113 -8.77 -7.28 -4.43
C TYR A 113 -9.27 -7.06 -3.00
N ILE A 114 -10.59 -7.01 -2.79
CA ILE A 114 -11.22 -6.97 -1.46
C ILE A 114 -10.77 -8.18 -0.63
N VAL A 115 -10.92 -9.39 -1.17
CA VAL A 115 -10.53 -10.63 -0.49
C VAL A 115 -9.04 -10.61 -0.13
N SER A 116 -8.19 -10.16 -1.06
CA SER A 116 -6.74 -10.07 -0.82
C SER A 116 -6.39 -9.07 0.28
N ALA A 117 -7.04 -7.90 0.31
CA ALA A 117 -6.83 -6.87 1.32
C ALA A 117 -7.29 -7.36 2.71
N LYS A 118 -8.51 -7.89 2.81
CA LYS A 118 -9.06 -8.42 4.07
C LYS A 118 -8.22 -9.59 4.61
N HIS A 119 -7.76 -10.50 3.74
CA HIS A 119 -6.84 -11.57 4.14
C HIS A 119 -5.52 -11.03 4.74
N GLY A 120 -5.05 -9.88 4.24
CA GLY A 120 -3.89 -9.17 4.76
C GLY A 120 -4.12 -8.37 6.04
N GLY A 121 -5.35 -8.31 6.56
CA GLY A 121 -5.74 -7.44 7.66
C GLY A 121 -5.75 -5.95 7.29
N ILE A 122 -6.01 -5.64 6.02
CA ILE A 122 -6.01 -4.28 5.46
C ILE A 122 -7.44 -3.89 5.11
N GLU A 123 -7.87 -2.67 5.45
CA GLU A 123 -9.22 -2.18 5.11
C GLU A 123 -9.32 -1.79 3.63
N PRO A 124 -10.15 -2.47 2.81
CA PRO A 124 -10.33 -2.12 1.41
C PRO A 124 -11.27 -0.92 1.25
N ILE A 125 -10.90 0.00 0.37
CA ILE A 125 -11.73 1.14 -0.03
C ILE A 125 -11.78 1.13 -1.55
N ILE A 126 -12.98 1.05 -2.11
CA ILE A 126 -13.19 0.94 -3.56
C ILE A 126 -13.23 2.35 -4.12
N CYS A 127 -12.31 2.67 -5.04
CA CYS A 127 -12.22 3.99 -5.66
C CYS A 127 -12.55 3.87 -7.15
N PHE A 128 -13.75 4.32 -7.53
CA PHE A 128 -14.16 4.46 -8.92
C PHE A 128 -13.65 5.79 -9.45
N ASN A 129 -12.62 5.72 -10.29
CA ASN A 129 -11.91 6.86 -10.84
C ASN A 129 -12.35 7.15 -12.29
N LYS A 130 -12.04 8.36 -12.76
CA LYS A 130 -12.38 8.87 -14.11
C LYS A 130 -13.88 9.02 -14.33
N ILE A 131 -14.62 9.37 -13.28
CA ILE A 131 -16.08 9.58 -13.34
C ILE A 131 -16.48 10.70 -14.29
N ASP A 132 -15.54 11.53 -14.75
CA ASP A 132 -15.72 12.50 -15.83
C ASP A 132 -16.07 11.87 -17.19
N LEU A 133 -15.90 10.56 -17.35
CA LEU A 133 -16.12 9.85 -18.62
C LEU A 133 -17.52 9.26 -18.78
N ILE A 134 -18.38 9.35 -17.76
CA ILE A 134 -19.71 8.74 -17.70
C ILE A 134 -20.68 9.62 -16.91
N GLU A 135 -21.97 9.35 -17.00
CA GLU A 135 -22.93 9.83 -16.01
C GLU A 135 -22.90 8.93 -14.76
N LYS A 136 -22.99 9.53 -13.57
CA LYS A 136 -22.90 8.77 -12.30
C LYS A 136 -23.93 7.66 -12.17
N LEU A 137 -25.10 7.84 -12.79
CA LEU A 137 -26.18 6.87 -12.76
C LEU A 137 -25.78 5.52 -13.40
N GLU A 138 -24.80 5.51 -14.31
CA GLU A 138 -24.33 4.30 -15.00
C GLU A 138 -23.66 3.29 -14.05
N ILE A 139 -23.15 3.72 -12.89
CA ILE A 139 -22.47 2.86 -11.92
C ILE A 139 -23.13 2.86 -10.54
N LEU A 140 -24.31 3.48 -10.41
CA LEU A 140 -24.97 3.68 -9.12
C LEU A 140 -25.32 2.35 -8.44
N GLU A 141 -25.85 1.40 -9.21
CA GLU A 141 -26.21 0.07 -8.69
C GLU A 141 -25.01 -0.64 -8.06
N ASP A 142 -23.84 -0.58 -8.72
CA ASP A 142 -22.61 -1.20 -8.22
C ASP A 142 -22.13 -0.54 -6.92
N ILE A 143 -22.22 0.80 -6.85
CA ILE A 143 -21.85 1.56 -5.65
C ILE A 143 -22.74 1.15 -4.49
N GLU A 144 -24.06 1.15 -4.70
CA GLU A 144 -25.04 0.79 -3.68
C GLU A 144 -24.87 -0.65 -3.20
N GLU A 145 -24.58 -1.58 -4.12
CA GLU A 145 -24.29 -2.98 -3.79
C GLU A 145 -23.09 -3.09 -2.82
N TYR A 146 -21.96 -2.45 -3.14
CA TYR A 146 -20.78 -2.49 -2.28
C TYR A 146 -21.01 -1.76 -0.94
N GLN A 147 -21.74 -0.65 -0.94
CA GLN A 147 -22.09 0.08 0.28
C GLN A 147 -23.01 -0.73 1.18
N ALA A 148 -23.99 -1.45 0.63
CA ALA A 148 -24.87 -2.34 1.37
C ALA A 148 -24.10 -3.51 2.02
N LEU A 149 -23.00 -3.95 1.40
CA LEU A 149 -22.07 -4.92 1.96
C LEU A 149 -21.11 -4.32 3.01
N GLY A 150 -21.21 -3.02 3.30
CA GLY A 150 -20.41 -2.32 4.31
C GLY A 150 -19.05 -1.83 3.81
N TYR A 151 -18.80 -1.85 2.50
CA TYR A 151 -17.56 -1.31 1.93
C TYR A 151 -17.69 0.19 1.68
N LYS A 152 -16.60 0.91 1.93
CA LYS A 152 -16.49 2.31 1.53
C LYS A 152 -16.20 2.40 0.04
N THR A 153 -17.00 3.21 -0.65
CA THR A 153 -16.82 3.56 -2.05
C THR A 153 -16.46 5.03 -2.17
N LEU A 154 -15.57 5.37 -3.09
CA LEU A 154 -15.18 6.73 -3.40
C LEU A 154 -15.33 6.95 -4.91
N LEU A 155 -15.86 8.10 -5.31
CA LEU A 155 -15.90 8.55 -6.68
C LEU A 155 -14.83 9.60 -6.89
N THR A 156 -13.96 9.46 -7.88
CA THR A 156 -12.90 10.43 -8.14
C THR A 156 -12.76 10.80 -9.61
N SER A 157 -12.39 12.05 -9.87
CA SER A 157 -11.83 12.47 -11.15
C SER A 157 -10.69 13.45 -10.93
N THR A 158 -9.54 13.19 -11.55
CA THR A 158 -8.43 14.15 -11.60
C THR A 158 -8.67 15.27 -12.61
N VAL A 159 -9.67 15.15 -13.48
CA VAL A 159 -10.02 16.17 -14.49
C VAL A 159 -10.96 17.22 -13.89
N THR A 160 -11.98 16.79 -13.15
CA THR A 160 -12.95 17.69 -12.52
C THR A 160 -12.64 18.01 -11.06
N ALA A 161 -11.57 17.40 -10.50
CA ALA A 161 -11.19 17.44 -9.09
C ALA A 161 -12.25 16.85 -8.11
N GLU A 162 -13.29 16.19 -8.63
CA GLU A 162 -14.30 15.58 -7.78
C GLU A 162 -13.69 14.45 -6.93
N GLY A 163 -14.09 14.39 -5.65
CA GLY A 163 -13.67 13.34 -4.71
C GLY A 163 -12.22 13.43 -4.21
N ILE A 164 -11.43 14.39 -4.70
CA ILE A 164 -10.02 14.53 -4.32
C ILE A 164 -9.86 14.95 -2.85
N GLU A 165 -10.68 15.90 -2.37
CA GLU A 165 -10.64 16.32 -0.96
C GLU A 165 -11.13 15.23 -0.01
N GLU A 166 -12.14 14.45 -0.42
CA GLU A 166 -12.60 13.29 0.35
C GLU A 166 -11.51 12.22 0.42
N LEU A 167 -10.80 11.96 -0.68
CA LEU A 167 -9.63 11.08 -0.70
C LEU A 167 -8.55 11.58 0.26
N LYS A 168 -8.16 12.85 0.20
CA LYS A 168 -7.16 13.45 1.10
C LYS A 168 -7.55 13.28 2.57
N ALA A 169 -8.80 13.60 2.92
CA ALA A 169 -9.32 13.43 4.27
C ALA A 169 -9.26 11.96 4.73
N LEU A 170 -9.57 11.03 3.82
CA LEU A 170 -9.56 9.60 4.10
C LEU A 170 -8.14 9.03 4.32
N LEU A 171 -7.13 9.58 3.64
CA LEU A 171 -5.72 9.20 3.76
C LEU A 171 -5.05 9.75 5.02
N LYS A 172 -5.55 10.87 5.56
CA LYS A 172 -4.91 11.58 6.67
C LYS A 172 -4.67 10.66 7.88
N GLY A 173 -3.42 10.62 8.33
CA GLY A 173 -3.01 9.86 9.51
C GLY A 173 -2.96 8.34 9.33
N LYS A 174 -3.05 7.83 8.10
CA LYS A 174 -3.07 6.39 7.81
C LYS A 174 -2.02 6.00 6.78
N THR A 175 -1.46 4.80 6.96
CA THR A 175 -0.63 4.14 5.96
C THR A 175 -1.52 3.52 4.91
N SER A 176 -1.45 4.02 3.68
CA SER A 176 -2.34 3.60 2.59
C SER A 176 -1.55 3.00 1.43
N VAL A 177 -2.09 1.95 0.81
CA VAL A 177 -1.57 1.42 -0.46
C VAL A 177 -2.55 1.67 -1.59
N PHE A 178 -2.06 2.12 -2.74
CA PHE A 178 -2.85 2.25 -3.96
C PHE A 178 -2.62 1.02 -4.84
N THR A 179 -3.70 0.33 -5.21
CA THR A 179 -3.64 -0.87 -6.05
C THR A 179 -4.73 -0.83 -7.12
N GLY A 180 -4.49 -1.49 -8.24
CA GLY A 180 -5.37 -1.48 -9.42
C GLY A 180 -4.60 -1.74 -10.70
N SER A 181 -5.30 -2.10 -11.77
CA SER A 181 -4.71 -2.36 -13.10
C SER A 181 -3.93 -1.17 -13.66
N SER A 182 -3.06 -1.39 -14.64
CA SER A 182 -2.41 -0.27 -15.35
C SER A 182 -3.46 0.63 -16.02
N GLY A 183 -3.20 1.93 -16.12
CA GLY A 183 -4.09 2.89 -16.80
C GLY A 183 -5.32 3.37 -16.02
N VAL A 184 -5.63 2.80 -14.84
CA VAL A 184 -6.80 3.22 -14.03
C VAL A 184 -6.65 4.58 -13.32
N GLY A 185 -5.46 5.20 -13.36
CA GLY A 185 -5.21 6.54 -12.81
C GLY A 185 -4.62 6.59 -11.39
N LYS A 186 -4.06 5.49 -10.87
CA LYS A 186 -3.38 5.46 -9.54
C LYS A 186 -2.32 6.55 -9.38
N SER A 187 -1.38 6.62 -10.33
CA SER A 187 -0.29 7.60 -10.28
C SER A 187 -0.80 9.02 -10.42
N SER A 188 -1.82 9.25 -11.26
CA SER A 188 -2.46 10.56 -11.40
C SER A 188 -3.11 11.02 -10.10
N LEU A 189 -3.84 10.13 -9.40
CA LEU A 189 -4.40 10.44 -8.09
C LEU A 189 -3.31 10.76 -7.05
N VAL A 190 -2.26 9.93 -6.97
CA VAL A 190 -1.13 10.17 -6.07
C VAL A 190 -0.48 11.53 -6.36
N ASN A 191 -0.24 11.86 -7.62
CA ASN A 191 0.34 13.15 -7.99
C ASN A 191 -0.55 14.32 -7.56
N VAL A 192 -1.84 14.29 -7.88
CA VAL A 192 -2.77 15.37 -7.49
C VAL A 192 -2.85 15.56 -5.97
N ILE A 193 -2.77 14.47 -5.20
CA ILE A 193 -2.80 14.52 -3.73
C ILE A 193 -1.54 15.17 -3.15
N PHE A 194 -0.37 14.92 -3.74
CA PHE A 194 0.94 15.32 -3.17
C PHE A 194 1.63 16.46 -3.92
N GLU A 195 1.13 16.92 -5.07
CA GLU A 195 1.67 18.07 -5.80
C GLU A 195 1.28 19.41 -5.14
N GLU A 196 0.17 19.47 -4.39
CA GLU A 196 -0.19 20.65 -3.59
C GLU A 196 0.74 20.90 -2.39
N GLU A 197 1.51 19.92 -1.94
CA GLU A 197 2.49 20.11 -0.84
C GLU A 197 3.80 20.76 -1.33
N LYS A 198 3.96 21.01 -2.64
CA LYS A 198 5.15 21.62 -3.24
C LYS A 198 4.98 23.09 -3.64
N ALA A 199 3.83 23.70 -3.35
CA ALA A 199 3.54 25.10 -3.67
C ALA A 199 3.61 26.00 -2.42
#